data_AF-A0A2E7UP09-F1
#
_entry.id   AF-A0A2E7UP09-F1
#
_cell.length_a   1.000
_cell.length_b   1.000
_cell.length_c   1.000
_cell.angle_alpha   90.00
_cell.angle_beta   90.00
_cell.angle_gamma   90.00
#
_symmetry.space_group_name_H-M   'P 1'
#
loop_
_entity.id
_entity.type
_entity.pdbx_description
1 polymer ?
#
loop_
_entity_poly.entity_id
_entity_poly.type
_entity_poly.pdbx_seq_one_letter_code
_entity_poly.pdbx_strand_id
1 'polypeptide(L)' 'MPASVESHTNRGSTPLRIGIIGGSGLYEIDGLVGIQEHNIQTPFGAPSSPLVSGRL' A
#
# COMPACT_ATOMS: atom_id res chain seq x y z
N MET A 1 41.62 0.69 -18.51
CA MET A 1 40.26 1.25 -18.56
C MET A 1 39.40 0.53 -17.53
N PRO A 2 39.08 1.11 -16.36
CA PRO A 2 38.01 0.60 -15.51
C PRO A 2 36.69 1.27 -15.88
N ALA A 3 35.64 0.46 -16.11
CA ALA A 3 34.28 0.95 -16.28
C ALA A 3 33.78 1.47 -14.92
N SER A 4 33.49 2.76 -14.85
CA SER A 4 32.80 3.40 -13.73
C SER A 4 31.42 2.76 -13.56
N VAL A 5 31.23 2.03 -12.47
CA VAL A 5 29.92 1.50 -12.08
C VAL A 5 29.08 2.67 -11.61
N GLU A 6 28.06 3.05 -12.40
CA GLU A 6 27.14 4.13 -12.09
C GLU A 6 26.35 3.82 -10.82
N SER A 7 26.64 4.60 -9.78
CA SER A 7 25.99 4.54 -8.49
C SER A 7 24.55 5.02 -8.64
N HIS A 8 23.59 4.09 -8.61
CA HIS A 8 22.17 4.43 -8.58
C HIS A 8 21.87 5.18 -7.27
N THR A 9 21.86 6.51 -7.35
CA THR A 9 21.59 7.41 -6.24
C THR A 9 20.16 7.20 -5.74
N ASN A 10 20.03 6.80 -4.48
CA ASN A 10 18.76 6.54 -3.80
C ASN A 10 17.91 7.83 -3.76
N ARG A 11 16.96 7.97 -4.70
CA ARG A 11 16.02 9.09 -4.72
C ARG A 11 15.02 8.90 -3.58
N GLY A 12 15.07 9.80 -2.59
CA GLY A 12 14.13 9.99 -1.48
C GLY A 12 13.14 8.85 -1.23
N SER A 13 13.39 8.05 -0.20
CA SER A 13 12.59 6.91 0.24
C SER A 13 11.18 7.32 0.69
N THR A 14 10.30 7.61 -0.26
CA THR A 14 8.87 7.70 0.03
C THR A 14 8.39 6.29 0.33
N PRO A 15 7.72 6.04 1.47
CA PRO A 15 7.20 4.72 1.76
C PRO A 15 6.21 4.31 0.67
N LEU A 16 6.49 3.18 0.01
CA LEU A 16 5.64 2.64 -1.04
C LEU A 16 4.29 2.24 -0.41
N ARG A 17 3.20 2.78 -0.96
CA ARG A 17 1.84 2.41 -0.57
C ARG A 17 1.22 1.60 -1.69
N ILE A 18 0.73 0.40 -1.37
CA ILE A 18 0.09 -0.50 -2.32
C ILE A 18 -1.40 -0.56 -1.98
N GLY A 19 -2.25 -0.26 -2.96
CA GLY A 19 -3.70 -0.41 -2.84
C GLY A 19 -4.13 -1.71 -3.52
N ILE A 20 -4.88 -2.54 -2.81
CA ILE A 20 -5.42 -3.80 -3.33
C ILE A 20 -6.94 -3.64 -3.42
N ILE A 21 -7.51 -3.96 -4.58
CA ILE A 21 -8.97 -3.96 -4.80
C ILE A 21 -9.35 -5.39 -5.17
N GLY A 22 -10.16 -6.03 -4.34
CA GLY A 22 -10.57 -7.42 -4.52
C GLY A 22 -11.95 -7.70 -3.91
N GLY A 23 -12.51 -8.85 -4.25
CA GLY A 23 -13.76 -9.35 -3.67
C GLY A 23 -13.56 -9.92 -2.26
N SER A 24 -14.64 -10.42 -1.66
CA SER A 24 -14.74 -10.75 -0.24
C SER A 24 -13.83 -11.88 0.31
N GLY A 25 -12.93 -12.43 -0.50
CA GLY A 25 -12.00 -13.49 -0.11
C GLY A 25 -10.56 -13.01 0.12
N LEU A 26 -10.28 -11.71 0.02
CA LEU A 26 -8.91 -11.14 0.07
C LEU A 26 -8.67 -10.30 1.34
N TYR A 27 -9.25 -10.70 2.47
CA TYR A 27 -9.19 -9.91 3.71
C TYR A 27 -8.03 -10.28 4.64
N GLU A 28 -7.42 -11.45 4.46
CA GLU A 28 -6.30 -11.90 5.28
C GLU A 28 -5.03 -11.94 4.45
N ILE A 29 -4.24 -10.87 4.54
CA ILE A 29 -2.86 -10.86 4.05
C ILE A 29 -1.99 -11.40 5.19
N ASP A 30 -1.40 -12.58 4.99
CA ASP A 30 -0.45 -13.17 5.94
C ASP A 30 0.73 -12.21 6.15
N GLY A 31 1.05 -11.94 7.41
CA GLY A 31 2.09 -10.99 7.81
C GLY A 31 1.66 -9.52 7.88
N LEU A 32 0.42 -9.17 7.52
CA LEU A 32 -0.08 -7.80 7.66
C LEU A 32 -0.30 -7.46 9.14
N VAL A 33 0.41 -6.45 9.63
CA VAL A 33 0.33 -5.97 11.00
C VAL A 33 -0.26 -4.56 11.09
N GLY A 34 -0.79 -4.20 12.26
CA GLY A 34 -1.35 -2.86 12.47
C GLY A 34 -2.57 -2.57 11.60
N ILE A 35 -3.42 -3.57 11.42
CA ILE A 35 -4.65 -3.50 10.63
C ILE A 35 -5.58 -2.43 11.23
N GLN A 36 -6.08 -1.54 10.36
CA GLN A 36 -7.03 -0.49 10.70
C GLN A 36 -8.13 -0.43 9.64
N GLU A 37 -9.37 -0.34 10.11
CA GLU A 37 -10.54 -0.12 9.27
C GLU A 37 -10.88 1.36 9.21
N HIS A 38 -11.06 1.88 7.99
CA HIS A 38 -11.39 3.26 7.72
C HIS A 38 -12.75 3.33 7.04
N ASN A 39 -13.75 3.78 7.78
CA ASN A 39 -15.08 4.07 7.24
C ASN A 39 -15.10 5.53 6.76
N ILE A 40 -14.69 5.75 5.50
CA ILE A 40 -14.56 7.09 4.93
C ILE A 40 -15.74 7.43 4.02
N GLN A 41 -16.12 8.71 4.04
CA GLN A 41 -17.00 9.28 3.03
C GLN A 41 -16.15 9.88 1.91
N THR A 42 -16.52 9.62 0.67
CA THR A 42 -15.87 10.25 -0.49
C THR A 42 -16.82 11.26 -1.14
N PRO A 43 -16.32 12.24 -1.91
CA PRO A 43 -17.16 13.13 -2.71
C PRO A 43 -18.09 12.39 -3.70
N PHE A 44 -17.83 11.11 -3.97
CA PHE A 44 -18.61 10.26 -4.87
C PHE A 44 -19.59 9.33 -4.13
N GLY A 45 -19.74 9.51 -2.80
CA GLY A 45 -20.56 8.66 -1.93
C GLY A 45 -19.72 7.72 -1.07
N ALA A 46 -20.41 6.84 -0.32
CA ALA A 46 -19.78 5.85 0.54
C ALA A 46 -19.25 4.66 -0.29
N PRO A 47 -18.07 4.11 0.05
CA PRO A 47 -17.57 2.89 -0.60
C PRO A 47 -18.45 1.67 -0.28
N SER A 48 -18.32 0.61 -1.08
CA SER A 48 -19.08 -0.65 -0.89
C SER A 48 -18.71 -1.38 0.41
N SER A 49 -17.52 -1.13 0.97
CA SER A 49 -17.05 -1.65 2.25
C SER A 49 -16.00 -0.72 2.84
N PRO A 50 -15.74 -0.79 4.17
CA PRO A 50 -14.66 -0.05 4.82
C PRO A 50 -13.30 -0.36 4.17
N LEU A 51 -12.42 0.63 4.12
CA LEU A 51 -11.05 0.42 3.65
C LEU A 51 -10.23 -0.21 4.77
N VAL A 52 -9.45 -1.25 4.44
CA VAL A 52 -8.52 -1.87 5.39
C VAL A 52 -7.10 -1.45 5.04
N SER A 53 -6.36 -0.93 6.00
CA SER A 53 -4.94 -0.58 5.85
C SER A 53 -4.10 -1.30 6.89
N GLY A 54 -2.91 -1.74 6.53
CA GLY A 54 -1.93 -2.27 7.46
C GLY A 54 -0.53 -2.06 6.93
N ARG A 55 0.45 -2.53 7.71
CA ARG A 55 1.86 -2.53 7.31
C ARG A 55 2.29 -3.97 7.07
N LEU A 56 2.97 -4.18 5.95
CA LEU A 56 3.75 -5.38 5.66
C LEU A 56 5.23 -5.08 5.90
#